data_AF-A0A7F8RE25-F1
#
_entry.id   AF-A0A7F8RE25-F1
#
_cell.length_a   1.000
_cell.length_b   1.000
_cell.length_c   1.000
_cell.angle_alpha   90.00
_cell.angle_beta   90.00
_cell.angle_gamma   90.00
#
_symmetry.space_group_name_H-M   'P 1'
#
loop_
_entity.id
_entity.type
_entity.pdbx_description
1 polymer ?
#
loop_
_entity_poly.entity_id
_entity_poly.type
_entity_poly.pdbx_seq_one_letter_code
_entity_poly.pdbx_strand_id
1 'polypeptide(L)'
;MAATSSSIRLQRCIVSPAGRHSASLIFLHGSGDSGQGLRTWIKQVLNQELTFQHIKIIYPTAPPSAEISKSYFQMSQTLQNN
;
A
#
# COMPACT_ATOMS: atom_id res chain seq x y z
N MET A 1 -3.33 -30.05 -7.75
CA MET A 1 -2.30 -29.58 -6.79
C MET A 1 -2.90 -28.41 -6.02
N ALA A 2 -3.09 -28.53 -4.71
CA ALA A 2 -3.70 -27.46 -3.90
C ALA A 2 -2.65 -26.37 -3.64
N ALA A 3 -2.93 -25.13 -4.06
CA ALA A 3 -2.06 -23.99 -3.78
C ALA A 3 -2.10 -23.70 -2.26
N THR A 4 -0.95 -23.83 -1.59
CA THR A 4 -0.80 -23.37 -0.21
C THR A 4 -0.91 -21.84 -0.21
N SER A 5 -2.01 -21.30 0.31
CA SER A 5 -2.14 -19.85 0.51
C SER A 5 -1.17 -19.41 1.60
N SER A 6 0.00 -18.90 1.21
CA SER A 6 0.89 -18.22 2.12
C SER A 6 0.30 -16.85 2.47
N SER A 7 0.05 -16.61 3.76
CA SER A 7 -0.41 -15.31 4.24
C SER A 7 0.75 -14.33 4.21
N ILE A 8 0.75 -13.40 3.24
CA ILE A 8 1.78 -12.36 3.14
C ILE A 8 1.39 -11.20 4.08
N ARG A 9 2.27 -10.88 5.04
CA ARG A 9 2.10 -9.70 5.90
C ARG A 9 2.45 -8.43 5.14
N LEU A 10 1.44 -7.63 4.81
CA LEU A 10 1.63 -6.35 4.14
C LEU A 10 2.32 -5.34 5.06
N GLN A 11 3.27 -4.59 4.49
CA GLN A 11 3.74 -3.34 5.10
C GLN A 11 2.56 -2.37 5.17
N ARG A 12 2.48 -1.56 6.22
CA ARG A 12 1.37 -0.62 6.39
C ARG A 12 1.78 0.55 7.27
N CYS A 13 1.22 1.73 7.02
CA CYS A 13 1.21 2.80 8.00
C CYS A 13 -0.19 2.93 8.62
N ILE A 14 -0.23 3.35 9.88
CA ILE A 14 -1.45 3.40 10.69
C ILE A 14 -1.59 4.80 11.27
N VAL A 15 -2.82 5.32 11.22
CA VAL A 15 -3.22 6.51 11.97
C VAL A 15 -4.16 6.07 13.08
N SER A 16 -3.73 6.30 14.32
CA SER A 16 -4.52 5.97 15.50
C SER A 16 -5.76 6.86 15.60
N PRO A 17 -6.89 6.32 16.08
CA PRO A 17 -8.00 7.16 16.48
C PRO A 17 -7.59 8.04 17.65
N ALA A 18 -8.19 9.23 17.76
CA ALA A 18 -7.92 10.16 18.86
C ALA A 18 -8.49 9.67 20.21
N GLY A 19 -9.57 8.87 20.18
CA GLY A 19 -10.19 8.24 21.34
C GLY A 19 -10.20 6.71 21.23
N ARG A 20 -11.16 6.07 21.93
CA ARG A 20 -11.28 4.60 21.94
C ARG A 20 -11.58 4.07 20.54
N HIS A 21 -10.77 3.11 20.08
CA HIS A 21 -10.96 2.41 18.81
C HIS A 21 -12.27 1.59 18.81
N SER A 22 -13.18 1.87 17.88
CA SER A 22 -14.41 1.09 17.66
C SER A 22 -14.58 0.62 16.22
N ALA A 23 -13.92 1.28 15.27
CA ALA A 23 -14.04 0.97 13.84
C ALA A 23 -12.70 1.11 13.13
N SER A 24 -12.57 0.50 11.95
CA SER A 24 -11.35 0.60 11.12
C SER A 24 -11.70 0.97 9.70
N LEU A 25 -10.88 1.85 9.11
CA LEU A 25 -10.90 2.18 7.69
C LEU A 25 -9.64 1.61 7.05
N ILE A 26 -9.80 0.78 6.02
CA ILE A 26 -8.69 0.31 5.19
C ILE A 26 -8.73 1.13 3.91
N PHE A 27 -7.68 1.92 3.66
CA PHE A 27 -7.62 2.81 2.51
C PHE A 27 -6.48 2.38 1.58
N LEU A 28 -6.83 1.89 0.39
CA LEU A 28 -5.89 1.36 -0.59
C LEU A 28 -5.37 2.47 -1.51
N HIS A 29 -4.07 2.45 -1.80
CA HIS A 29 -3.43 3.41 -2.70
C HIS A 29 -3.57 3.00 -4.17
N GLY A 30 -3.32 3.95 -5.07
CA GLY A 30 -3.26 3.72 -6.52
C GLY A 30 -1.96 3.03 -6.97
N SER A 31 -1.87 2.68 -8.25
CA SER A 31 -0.68 2.04 -8.82
C SER A 31 0.59 2.89 -8.65
N GLY A 32 1.70 2.25 -8.30
CA GLY A 32 3.01 2.90 -8.17
C GLY A 32 3.23 3.66 -6.86
N ASP A 33 2.27 3.67 -5.95
CA ASP A 33 2.36 4.34 -4.65
C ASP A 33 2.57 3.36 -3.48
N SER A 34 2.56 3.87 -2.25
CA SER A 34 2.62 3.14 -0.99
C SER A 34 1.56 3.66 -0.02
N GLY A 35 1.31 2.93 1.07
CA GLY A 35 0.39 3.41 2.11
C GLY A 35 0.82 4.77 2.72
N GLN A 36 2.13 4.99 2.86
CA GLN A 36 2.66 6.25 3.39
C GLN A 36 2.56 7.40 2.37
N GLY A 37 2.72 7.12 1.07
CA GLY A 37 2.54 8.11 0.02
C GLY A 37 1.10 8.62 -0.03
N LEU A 38 0.12 7.71 -0.05
CA LEU A 38 -1.30 8.08 -0.01
C LEU A 38 -1.66 8.89 1.23
N ARG A 39 -1.19 8.48 2.42
CA ARG A 39 -1.38 9.23 3.66
C ARG A 39 -0.86 10.66 3.55
N THR A 40 0.33 10.83 2.96
CA THR A 40 0.98 12.13 2.79
C THR A 40 0.22 12.99 1.79
N TRP A 41 -0.22 12.41 0.68
CA TRP A 41 -1.05 13.08 -0.32
C TRP A 41 -2.37 13.57 0.28
N ILE A 42 -3.09 12.73 1.04
CA ILE A 42 -4.32 13.13 1.74
C ILE A 42 -4.05 14.31 2.68
N LYS A 43 -2.94 14.26 3.44
CA LYS A 43 -2.56 15.36 4.33
C LYS A 43 -2.31 16.67 3.59
N GLN A 44 -1.67 16.60 2.42
CA GLN A 44 -1.42 17.76 1.58
C GLN A 44 -2.72 18.35 1.02
N VAL A 45 -3.62 17.51 0.51
CA VAL A 45 -4.91 17.94 -0.07
C VAL A 45 -5.84 18.54 0.99
N LEU A 46 -5.85 17.98 2.20
CA LEU A 46 -6.68 18.47 3.30
C LEU A 46 -6.02 19.57 4.12
N ASN A 47 -4.73 19.86 3.89
CA ASN A 47 -3.87 20.70 4.75
C ASN A 47 -3.82 20.27 6.23
N GLN A 48 -4.25 19.04 6.54
CA GLN A 48 -4.27 18.48 7.88
C GLN A 48 -4.25 16.95 7.84
N GLU A 49 -3.92 16.32 8.97
CA GLU A 49 -3.96 14.87 9.07
C GLU A 49 -5.42 14.36 9.09
N LEU A 50 -5.75 13.42 8.20
CA LEU A 50 -7.04 12.72 8.26
C LEU A 50 -7.08 11.83 9.51
N THR A 51 -7.85 12.25 10.52
CA THR A 51 -8.01 11.55 11.80
C THR A 51 -9.49 11.50 12.19
N PHE A 52 -9.86 10.51 13.00
CA PHE A 52 -11.23 10.33 13.49
C PHE A 52 -11.21 10.03 15.00
N GLN A 53 -12.31 10.32 15.69
CA GLN A 53 -12.40 10.04 17.13
C GLN A 53 -12.32 8.54 17.47
N HIS A 54 -12.91 7.67 16.65
CA HIS A 54 -13.04 6.24 16.97
C HIS A 54 -12.59 5.30 15.85
N ILE A 55 -12.11 5.86 14.73
CA ILE A 55 -11.74 5.08 13.54
C ILE A 55 -10.22 5.05 13.39
N LYS A 56 -9.65 3.84 13.41
CA LYS A 56 -8.25 3.62 13.04
C LYS A 56 -8.14 3.52 11.53
N ILE A 57 -7.24 4.30 10.94
CA ILE A 57 -6.99 4.23 9.50
C ILE A 57 -5.76 3.37 9.26
N ILE A 58 -5.87 2.43 8.33
CA ILE A 58 -4.80 1.52 7.92
C ILE A 58 -4.55 1.75 6.43
N TYR A 59 -3.34 2.17 6.09
CA TYR A 59 -2.88 2.32 4.72
C TYR A 59 -1.85 1.22 4.41
N PRO A 60 -2.26 0.06 3.85
CA PRO A 60 -1.33 -0.98 3.47
C PRO A 60 -0.55 -0.59 2.21
N THR A 61 0.69 -1.03 2.10
CA THR A 61 1.50 -0.96 0.90
C THR A 61 1.38 -2.29 0.16
N ALA A 62 0.98 -2.24 -1.10
CA ALA A 62 0.94 -3.41 -1.96
C ALA A 62 2.32 -4.08 -2.02
N PRO A 63 2.41 -5.42 -2.04
CA PRO A 63 3.69 -6.09 -2.21
C PRO A 63 4.24 -5.71 -3.60
N PRO A 64 5.56 -5.55 -3.75
CA PRO A 64 6.16 -5.36 -5.06
C PRO A 64 5.72 -6.50 -5.98
N SER A 65 5.10 -6.17 -7.12
CA SER A 65 4.68 -7.17 -8.10
C SER A 65 5.93 -7.76 -8.76
N ALA A 66 6.36 -8.94 -8.30
CA ALA A 66 7.50 -9.65 -8.86
C ALA A 66 7.30 -10.04 -10.33
N GLU A 67 6.07 -10.08 -10.84
CA GLU A 67 5.78 -10.38 -12.25
C GLU A 67 6.17 -9.24 -13.17
N ILE A 68 5.83 -8.00 -12.80
CA ILE A 68 6.11 -6.82 -13.62
C ILE A 68 7.63 -6.59 -13.69
N SER A 69 8.35 -6.72 -12.58
CA SER A 69 9.81 -6.56 -12.60
C SER A 69 10.53 -7.63 -13.43
N LYS A 70 10.03 -8.87 -13.47
CA LYS A 70 10.60 -9.93 -14.31
C LYS A 70 10.36 -9.71 -15.80
N SER A 71 9.17 -9.28 -16.19
CA SER A 71 8.86 -9.01 -17.60
C SER A 71 9.64 -7.80 -18.13
N TYR A 72 9.77 -6.72 -17.34
CA TYR A 72 10.62 -5.59 -17.71
C TYR A 72 12.10 -5.98 -17.78
N PHE A 73 12.62 -6.77 -16.82
CA PHE A 73 14.00 -7.24 -16.85
C PHE A 73 14.30 -8.11 -18.09
N GLN A 74 13.41 -9.05 -18.43
CA GLN A 74 13.53 -9.89 -19.63
C GLN A 74 13.47 -9.06 -20.92
N MET A 75 12.57 -8.09 -20.98
CA MET A 75 12.45 -7.18 -22.13
C MET A 75 13.74 -6.36 -22.31
N SER A 76 14.32 -5.84 -21.23
CA SER A 76 15.57 -5.07 -21.30
C SER A 76 16.76 -5.91 -21.78
N GLN A 77 16.87 -7.18 -21.36
CA GLN A 77 17.94 -8.06 -21.81
C GLN A 77 17.79 -8.45 -23.29
N THR A 78 16.55 -8.54 -23.79
CA THR A 78 16.29 -8.83 -25.21
C THR A 78 16.67 -7.67 -26.12
N LEU A 79 16.51 -6.42 -25.65
CA LEU A 79 16.92 -5.22 -26.40
C LEU A 79 18.43 -4.96 -26.37
N GLN A 80 19.16 -5.51 -25.39
CA GLN A 80 20.62 -5.39 -25.31
C GLN A 80 21.39 -6.46 -26.10
N ASN A 81 20.71 -7.51 -26.56
CA ASN A 81 21.30 -8.63 -27.29
C ASN A 81 21.05 -8.60 -28.81
N ASN A 82 20.59 -7.47 -29.35
CA ASN A 82 20.52 -7.18 -30.80
C ASN A 82 21.46 -6.02 -31.13
#